data_AF-A0A0J5ZPX7-F1
#
_entry.id   AF-A0A0J5ZPX7-F1
#
_cell.length_a   1.000
_cell.length_b   1.000
_cell.length_c   1.000
_cell.angle_alpha   90.00
_cell.angle_beta   90.00
_cell.angle_gamma   90.00
#
_symmetry.space_group_name_H-M   'P 1'
#
loop_
_entity.id
_entity.type
_entity.pdbx_description
1 polymer ?
#
loop_
_entity_poly.entity_id
_entity_poly.type
_entity_poly.pdbx_seq_one_letter_code
_entity_poly.pdbx_strand_id
1 'polypeptide(L)'
;MIKMLVGCTALCAAATVFAQPQDGTVAAWAAKPAHTWAAPTHMMLMDATRAGSRVVAVGEHGIVLLSDDDGKTWRQARRVPVSATLSAVSFADAKHGWAVGQWGVILATDDGGDTWVTQRLDTSVDQPLFSVLFTNAQDGIAVGLWSLMLQTHDGGKTWARTTLPKPPGGGKADRNLYHVFADAAHALYVASEQGMVLKSADGGTNWTYLPTGGKGTLWSGVAMPDGRIVVGGLLGSLYQSSDGGASWTAVDSRTRSSITDLMAAGDGLVGVGLDGLVLKQRAGAATVEVAQRPDRATLTAALPGKGGTPMLFSQDGVLTSP
;
A
#
# COMPACT_ATOMS: atom_id res chain seq x y z
N MET A 1 -8.35 17.66 -82.91
CA MET A 1 -7.13 17.06 -83.49
C MET A 1 -6.12 16.83 -82.38
N ILE A 2 -5.76 15.55 -82.18
CA ILE A 2 -4.57 15.00 -81.51
C ILE A 2 -4.27 15.51 -80.09
N LYS A 3 -4.63 14.68 -79.09
CA LYS A 3 -3.86 14.52 -77.86
C LYS A 3 -3.75 13.02 -77.53
N MET A 4 -2.58 12.67 -76.97
CA MET A 4 -2.22 11.43 -76.25
C MET A 4 -1.76 10.24 -77.11
N LEU A 5 -0.71 9.48 -76.75
CA LEU A 5 -0.13 9.23 -75.42
C LEU A 5 1.26 8.56 -75.59
N VAL A 6 2.33 9.08 -74.99
CA VAL A 6 3.44 8.24 -74.47
C VAL A 6 3.98 8.95 -73.22
N GLY A 7 3.67 8.41 -72.05
CA GLY A 7 4.21 8.84 -70.77
C GLY A 7 4.83 7.63 -70.06
N CYS A 8 6.15 7.49 -70.24
CA CYS A 8 6.99 6.64 -69.42
C CYS A 8 7.62 7.54 -68.35
N THR A 9 7.45 7.22 -67.06
CA THR A 9 8.38 7.63 -65.99
C THR A 9 8.00 6.89 -64.71
N ALA A 10 8.79 5.88 -64.38
CA ALA A 10 8.89 5.37 -63.02
C ALA A 10 9.62 6.42 -62.18
N LEU A 11 9.03 6.84 -61.06
CA LEU A 11 9.72 7.63 -60.04
C LEU A 11 9.67 6.86 -58.72
N CYS A 12 10.85 6.43 -58.27
CA CYS A 12 11.06 5.80 -56.97
C CYS A 12 10.62 6.73 -55.85
N ALA A 13 9.72 6.26 -55.00
CA ALA A 13 9.37 6.90 -53.75
C ALA A 13 10.51 6.70 -52.74
N ALA A 14 11.29 7.74 -52.46
CA ALA A 14 12.08 7.82 -51.24
C ALA A 14 11.19 8.43 -50.15
N ALA A 15 10.46 7.58 -49.43
CA ALA A 15 9.88 7.98 -48.17
C ALA A 15 11.03 8.12 -47.16
N THR A 16 11.45 9.35 -46.89
CA THR A 16 12.24 9.63 -45.70
C THR A 16 11.39 9.31 -44.48
N VAL A 17 11.60 8.12 -43.93
CA VAL A 17 11.10 7.77 -42.61
C VAL A 17 11.81 8.68 -41.62
N PHE A 18 11.09 9.64 -41.06
CA PHE A 18 11.52 10.28 -39.82
C PHE A 18 11.43 9.21 -38.72
N ALA A 19 12.56 8.57 -38.41
CA ALA A 19 12.71 7.85 -37.16
C ALA A 19 12.60 8.88 -36.02
N GLN A 20 11.44 8.89 -35.35
CA GLN A 20 11.30 9.57 -34.05
C GLN A 20 12.21 8.86 -33.03
N PRO A 21 12.79 9.59 -32.07
CA PRO A 21 13.79 9.03 -31.15
C PRO A 21 13.21 7.88 -30.32
N GLN A 22 13.97 6.80 -30.17
CA GLN A 22 13.69 5.74 -29.19
C GLN A 22 13.96 6.25 -27.77
N ASP A 23 13.00 6.97 -27.19
CA ASP A 23 13.03 7.29 -25.76
C ASP A 23 11.85 6.60 -25.04
N GLY A 24 12.15 5.39 -24.55
CA GLY A 24 11.52 4.63 -23.45
C GLY A 24 9.98 4.47 -23.42
N THR A 25 9.50 3.25 -23.62
CA THR A 25 8.10 2.86 -23.28
C THR A 25 7.86 2.93 -21.77
N VAL A 26 6.59 3.06 -21.31
CA VAL A 26 6.24 2.98 -19.87
C VAL A 26 6.84 1.73 -19.22
N ALA A 27 6.80 0.59 -19.92
CA ALA A 27 7.45 -0.64 -19.50
C ALA A 27 8.96 -0.48 -19.27
N ALA A 28 9.67 0.17 -20.20
CA ALA A 28 11.11 0.42 -20.08
C ALA A 28 11.44 1.35 -18.92
N TRP A 29 10.60 2.35 -18.63
CA TRP A 29 10.76 3.23 -17.47
C TRP A 29 10.46 2.53 -16.15
N ALA A 30 9.39 1.74 -16.10
CA ALA A 30 8.97 1.01 -14.91
C ALA A 30 10.00 -0.03 -14.45
N ALA A 31 10.68 -0.66 -15.41
CA ALA A 31 11.70 -1.67 -15.17
C ALA A 31 13.10 -1.08 -14.90
N LYS A 32 13.25 0.25 -14.80
CA LYS A 32 14.53 0.85 -14.38
C LYS A 32 14.79 0.51 -12.91
N PRO A 33 16.00 0.09 -12.52
CA PRO A 33 16.33 -0.09 -11.10
C PRO A 33 16.13 1.19 -10.28
N ALA A 34 15.86 1.03 -8.99
CA ALA A 34 15.73 2.16 -8.07
C ALA A 34 17.00 3.02 -8.03
N HIS A 35 16.81 4.33 -7.91
CA HIS A 35 17.91 5.28 -7.83
C HIS A 35 18.62 5.22 -6.46
N THR A 36 19.94 5.47 -6.45
CA THR A 36 20.71 5.64 -5.22
C THR A 36 20.76 7.12 -4.85
N TRP A 37 20.14 7.49 -3.74
CA TRP A 37 19.99 8.86 -3.30
C TRP A 37 21.06 9.24 -2.28
N ALA A 38 21.52 10.49 -2.31
CA ALA A 38 22.46 11.01 -1.32
C ALA A 38 21.81 11.24 0.06
N ALA A 39 20.51 11.57 0.09
CA ALA A 39 19.72 11.82 1.30
C ALA A 39 18.46 10.93 1.32
N PRO A 40 18.60 9.60 1.36
CA PRO A 40 17.50 8.67 1.15
C PRO A 40 16.41 8.75 2.24
N THR A 41 16.73 9.26 3.42
CA THR A 41 15.78 9.46 4.53
C THR A 41 14.87 10.67 4.36
N HIS A 42 15.05 11.48 3.31
CA HIS A 42 14.23 12.65 2.98
C HIS A 42 13.34 12.42 1.74
N MET A 43 13.29 11.19 1.24
CA MET A 43 12.43 10.80 0.12
C MET A 43 11.06 10.37 0.66
N MET A 44 9.98 10.56 -0.11
CA MET A 44 8.64 10.15 0.30
C MET A 44 8.59 8.65 0.60
N LEU A 45 8.16 8.32 1.82
CA LEU A 45 7.91 6.96 2.27
C LEU A 45 6.42 6.73 2.40
N MET A 46 5.95 5.57 1.97
CA MET A 46 4.53 5.23 1.92
C MET A 46 4.15 4.26 3.04
N ASP A 47 5.02 3.32 3.37
CA ASP A 47 4.75 2.27 4.34
C ASP A 47 6.04 1.77 5.00
N ALA A 48 5.92 1.17 6.19
CA ALA A 48 7.01 0.53 6.88
C ALA A 48 6.54 -0.66 7.72
N THR A 49 7.37 -1.71 7.77
CA THR A 49 7.11 -2.91 8.56
C THR A 49 8.40 -3.46 9.17
N ARG A 50 8.29 -4.58 9.91
CA ARG A 50 9.44 -5.29 10.47
C ARG A 50 9.72 -6.60 9.76
N ALA A 51 10.99 -6.82 9.42
CA ALA A 51 11.56 -8.12 9.06
C ALA A 51 12.37 -8.63 10.27
N GLY A 52 11.71 -9.36 11.18
CA GLY A 52 12.31 -9.71 12.47
C GLY A 52 12.64 -8.44 13.27
N SER A 53 13.92 -8.19 13.56
CA SER A 53 14.34 -6.96 14.25
C SER A 53 14.57 -5.76 13.32
N ARG A 54 14.74 -6.00 12.01
CA ARG A 54 15.01 -4.95 11.02
C ARG A 54 13.73 -4.20 10.70
N VAL A 55 13.83 -2.88 10.55
CA VAL A 55 12.77 -2.04 9.98
C VAL A 55 13.00 -1.92 8.48
N VAL A 56 11.95 -2.12 7.70
CA VAL A 56 11.93 -1.97 6.25
C VAL A 56 10.87 -0.94 5.89
N ALA A 57 11.27 0.16 5.26
CA ALA A 57 10.36 1.21 4.79
C ALA A 57 10.44 1.33 3.27
N VAL A 58 9.31 1.56 2.59
CA VAL A 58 9.23 1.63 1.13
C VAL A 58 8.57 2.94 0.69
N GLY A 59 8.86 3.39 -0.53
CA GLY A 59 8.31 4.65 -1.00
C GLY A 59 8.52 4.95 -2.48
N GLU A 60 8.66 6.24 -2.79
CA GLU A 60 8.80 6.72 -4.15
C GLU A 60 10.07 6.23 -4.84
N HIS A 61 10.05 6.20 -6.19
CA HIS A 61 11.21 5.85 -7.00
C HIS A 61 11.85 4.48 -6.68
N GLY A 62 11.04 3.53 -6.19
CA GLY A 62 11.49 2.19 -5.80
C GLY A 62 12.38 2.18 -4.55
N ILE A 63 12.36 3.25 -3.74
CA ILE A 63 13.19 3.32 -2.55
C ILE A 63 12.74 2.27 -1.52
N VAL A 64 13.72 1.54 -1.00
CA VAL A 64 13.58 0.65 0.15
C VAL A 64 14.66 1.02 1.15
N LEU A 65 14.28 1.47 2.34
CA LEU A 65 15.19 1.80 3.43
C LEU A 65 15.20 0.69 4.47
N LEU A 66 16.38 0.40 4.99
CA LEU A 66 16.62 -0.62 6.00
C LEU A 66 17.27 0.01 7.21
N SER A 67 16.75 -0.32 8.40
CA SER A 67 17.37 0.02 9.67
C SER A 67 17.48 -1.22 10.55
N ASP A 68 18.70 -1.51 10.99
CA ASP A 68 19.02 -2.64 11.88
C ASP A 68 19.12 -2.22 13.36
N ASP A 69 18.91 -0.93 13.66
CA ASP A 69 19.11 -0.33 14.98
C ASP A 69 17.89 0.48 15.49
N ASP A 70 16.70 0.10 15.00
CA ASP A 70 15.41 0.67 15.37
C ASP A 70 15.24 2.15 14.97
N GLY A 71 15.61 2.44 13.73
CA GLY A 71 15.40 3.74 13.08
C GLY A 71 16.47 4.80 13.38
N LYS A 72 17.56 4.45 14.07
CA LYS A 72 18.65 5.39 14.38
C LYS A 72 19.54 5.65 13.18
N THR A 73 19.84 4.60 12.42
CA THR A 73 20.56 4.69 11.15
C THR A 73 19.82 3.95 10.05
N TRP A 74 19.99 4.45 8.83
CA TRP A 74 19.30 3.97 7.65
C TRP A 74 20.26 3.81 6.49
N ARG A 75 19.98 2.81 5.65
CA ARG A 75 20.63 2.62 4.37
C ARG A 75 19.60 2.17 3.34
N GLN A 76 19.85 2.44 2.06
CA GLN A 76 19.05 1.83 1.01
C GLN A 76 19.35 0.33 0.89
N ALA A 77 18.35 -0.44 0.46
CA ALA A 77 18.53 -1.79 -0.04
C ALA A 77 19.57 -1.81 -1.17
N ARG A 78 20.37 -2.88 -1.27
CA ARG A 78 21.44 -3.00 -2.26
C ARG A 78 20.92 -3.07 -3.69
N ARG A 79 19.75 -3.69 -3.88
CA ARG A 79 19.16 -3.86 -5.21
C ARG A 79 17.65 -3.89 -5.16
N VAL A 80 17.01 -2.95 -5.87
CA VAL A 80 15.58 -2.97 -6.19
C VAL A 80 15.43 -2.83 -7.71
N PRO A 81 14.80 -3.79 -8.39
CA PRO A 81 14.83 -3.90 -9.85
C PRO A 81 13.82 -2.98 -10.58
N VAL A 82 13.15 -2.09 -9.85
CA VAL A 82 12.13 -1.17 -10.37
C VAL A 82 12.26 0.20 -9.71
N SER A 83 11.79 1.24 -10.40
CA SER A 83 11.72 2.62 -9.90
C SER A 83 10.26 3.07 -9.73
N ALA A 84 9.32 2.13 -9.78
CA ALA A 84 7.92 2.36 -9.45
C ALA A 84 7.78 2.77 -7.98
N THR A 85 6.87 3.68 -7.66
CA THR A 85 6.52 3.97 -6.27
C THR A 85 5.94 2.71 -5.64
N LEU A 86 6.52 2.32 -4.50
CA LEU A 86 6.05 1.22 -3.67
C LEU A 86 5.09 1.78 -2.63
N SER A 87 3.88 1.22 -2.59
CA SER A 87 2.78 1.69 -1.73
C SER A 87 2.75 0.96 -0.38
N ALA A 88 3.15 -0.31 -0.34
CA ALA A 88 3.07 -1.14 0.87
C ALA A 88 4.13 -2.24 0.91
N VAL A 89 4.45 -2.70 2.12
CA VAL A 89 5.42 -3.76 2.38
C VAL A 89 4.96 -4.69 3.50
N SER A 90 5.12 -6.00 3.31
CA SER A 90 4.78 -7.02 4.29
C SER A 90 5.88 -8.06 4.38
N PHE A 91 6.17 -8.54 5.58
CA PHE A 91 7.12 -9.64 5.83
C PHE A 91 6.42 -10.77 6.56
N ALA A 92 6.57 -11.99 6.04
CA ALA A 92 6.05 -13.20 6.68
C ALA A 92 6.98 -13.68 7.80
N ASP A 93 8.28 -13.40 7.67
CA ASP A 93 9.30 -13.69 8.67
C ASP A 93 10.49 -12.71 8.54
N ALA A 94 11.61 -13.02 9.19
CA ALA A 94 12.79 -12.14 9.20
C ALA A 94 13.50 -12.02 7.83
N LYS A 95 13.15 -12.84 6.85
CA LYS A 95 13.82 -12.95 5.55
C LYS A 95 12.87 -12.74 4.39
N HIS A 96 11.70 -13.37 4.42
CA HIS A 96 10.76 -13.38 3.31
C HIS A 96 9.79 -12.21 3.40
N GLY A 97 9.83 -11.33 2.40
CA GLY A 97 9.00 -10.15 2.33
C GLY A 97 8.56 -9.81 0.92
N TRP A 98 7.49 -9.02 0.83
CA TRP A 98 6.87 -8.58 -0.41
C TRP A 98 6.56 -7.09 -0.36
N ALA A 99 6.76 -6.41 -1.47
CA ALA A 99 6.41 -5.01 -1.64
C ALA A 99 5.56 -4.84 -2.91
N VAL A 100 4.56 -3.97 -2.85
CA VAL A 100 3.63 -3.72 -3.96
C VAL A 100 3.52 -2.24 -4.26
N GLY A 101 3.05 -1.88 -5.46
CA GLY A 101 2.90 -0.46 -5.78
C GLY A 101 2.32 -0.14 -7.16
N GLN A 102 2.80 0.96 -7.71
CA GLN A 102 2.40 1.48 -9.02
C GLN A 102 2.59 0.46 -10.15
N TRP A 103 1.74 0.53 -11.18
CA TRP A 103 1.70 -0.42 -12.29
C TRP A 103 1.55 -1.89 -11.86
N GLY A 104 0.87 -2.11 -10.74
CA GLY A 104 0.62 -3.42 -10.18
C GLY A 104 1.88 -4.21 -9.84
N VAL A 105 3.00 -3.52 -9.61
CA VAL A 105 4.27 -4.19 -9.31
C VAL A 105 4.15 -5.02 -8.04
N ILE A 106 4.75 -6.22 -8.06
CA ILE A 106 4.95 -7.06 -6.89
C ILE A 106 6.42 -7.48 -6.89
N LEU A 107 7.11 -7.14 -5.81
CA LEU A 107 8.48 -7.53 -5.53
C LEU A 107 8.51 -8.54 -4.40
N ALA A 108 9.52 -9.41 -4.39
CA ALA A 108 9.81 -10.31 -3.28
C ALA A 108 11.28 -10.23 -2.89
N THR A 109 11.56 -10.55 -1.62
CA THR A 109 12.90 -10.67 -1.03
C THR A 109 12.95 -11.94 -0.18
N ASP A 110 14.13 -12.54 -0.06
CA ASP A 110 14.43 -13.69 0.80
C ASP A 110 15.63 -13.42 1.74
N ASP A 111 16.08 -12.16 1.83
CA ASP A 111 17.25 -11.73 2.59
C ASP A 111 16.95 -10.56 3.55
N GLY A 112 15.68 -10.38 3.91
CA GLY A 112 15.25 -9.33 4.84
C GLY A 112 15.24 -7.95 4.18
N GLY A 113 14.95 -7.89 2.88
CA GLY A 113 14.79 -6.65 2.12
C GLY A 113 16.07 -6.04 1.58
N ASP A 114 17.22 -6.72 1.66
CA ASP A 114 18.49 -6.23 1.15
C ASP A 114 18.56 -6.29 -0.38
N THR A 115 17.98 -7.34 -0.96
CA THR A 115 17.80 -7.49 -2.40
C THR A 115 16.37 -7.94 -2.75
N TRP A 116 15.87 -7.41 -3.87
CA TRP A 116 14.52 -7.67 -4.34
C TRP A 116 14.52 -8.22 -5.77
N VAL A 117 13.52 -9.05 -6.06
CA VAL A 117 13.22 -9.59 -7.39
C VAL A 117 11.78 -9.25 -7.78
N THR A 118 11.55 -8.95 -9.06
CA THR A 118 10.21 -8.69 -9.59
C THR A 118 9.48 -10.01 -9.80
N GLN A 119 8.33 -10.18 -9.14
CA GLN A 119 7.41 -11.31 -9.39
C GLN A 119 6.33 -10.93 -10.40
N ARG A 120 5.87 -9.68 -10.37
CA ARG A 120 4.87 -9.16 -11.31
C ARG A 120 5.16 -7.70 -11.63
N LEU A 121 4.95 -7.32 -12.88
CA LEU A 121 4.88 -5.93 -13.34
C LEU A 121 3.95 -5.88 -14.54
N ASP A 122 2.87 -5.11 -14.45
CA ASP A 122 1.86 -5.02 -15.50
C ASP A 122 1.67 -3.57 -15.92
N THR A 123 2.45 -3.13 -16.89
CA THR A 123 2.36 -1.77 -17.44
C THR A 123 1.34 -1.65 -18.57
N SER A 124 0.58 -2.72 -18.86
CA SER A 124 -0.44 -2.70 -19.91
C SER A 124 -1.74 -2.04 -19.45
N VAL A 125 -1.99 -2.06 -18.13
CA VAL A 125 -3.12 -1.43 -17.47
C VAL A 125 -2.63 -0.70 -16.23
N ASP A 126 -2.98 0.57 -16.08
CA ASP A 126 -2.62 1.35 -14.90
C ASP A 126 -3.52 0.98 -13.70
N GLN A 127 -3.15 -0.09 -13.00
CA GLN A 127 -3.83 -0.57 -11.79
C GLN A 127 -2.82 -0.74 -10.66
N PRO A 128 -2.60 0.30 -9.84
CA PRO A 128 -1.72 0.22 -8.68
C PRO A 128 -2.29 -0.73 -7.62
N LEU A 129 -1.37 -1.39 -6.92
CA LEU A 129 -1.64 -2.08 -5.68
C LEU A 129 -1.36 -1.12 -4.52
N PHE A 130 -2.27 -1.10 -3.54
CA PHE A 130 -2.22 -0.18 -2.39
C PHE A 130 -1.76 -0.89 -1.12
N SER A 131 -2.05 -2.18 -0.96
CA SER A 131 -1.68 -2.93 0.23
C SER A 131 -1.40 -4.40 -0.10
N VAL A 132 -0.54 -5.01 0.71
CA VAL A 132 -0.18 -6.43 0.64
C VAL A 132 -0.10 -7.01 2.04
N LEU A 133 -0.57 -8.24 2.21
CA LEU A 133 -0.45 -9.01 3.43
C LEU A 133 -0.02 -10.44 3.09
N PHE A 134 1.04 -10.90 3.74
CA PHE A 134 1.40 -12.32 3.79
C PHE A 134 1.15 -12.85 5.20
N THR A 135 0.35 -13.91 5.31
CA THR A 135 0.07 -14.57 6.61
C THR A 135 1.11 -15.64 6.93
N ASN A 136 1.82 -16.11 5.91
CA ASN A 136 3.01 -16.96 5.99
C ASN A 136 3.81 -16.79 4.69
N ALA A 137 4.92 -17.53 4.52
CA ALA A 137 5.79 -17.37 3.36
C ALA A 137 5.21 -17.91 2.01
N GLN A 138 4.02 -18.52 2.03
CA GLN A 138 3.33 -19.08 0.86
C GLN A 138 2.05 -18.32 0.51
N ASP A 139 1.25 -17.97 1.52
CA ASP A 139 -0.07 -17.37 1.35
C ASP A 139 -0.02 -15.84 1.45
N GLY A 140 -0.44 -15.18 0.38
CA GLY A 140 -0.40 -13.71 0.28
C GLY A 140 -1.59 -13.14 -0.49
N ILE A 141 -1.98 -11.91 -0.12
CA ILE A 141 -3.03 -11.13 -0.75
C ILE A 141 -2.52 -9.73 -1.05
N ALA A 142 -2.70 -9.25 -2.28
CA ALA A 142 -2.46 -7.87 -2.66
C ALA A 142 -3.74 -7.24 -3.20
N VAL A 143 -4.03 -6.01 -2.78
CA VAL A 143 -5.28 -5.29 -3.11
C VAL A 143 -4.99 -3.90 -3.66
N GLY A 144 -5.87 -3.37 -4.51
CA GLY A 144 -5.67 -2.05 -5.10
C GLY A 144 -6.88 -1.45 -5.83
N LEU A 145 -6.58 -0.72 -6.90
CA LEU A 145 -7.56 0.05 -7.67
C LEU A 145 -8.64 -0.83 -8.33
N TRP A 146 -9.89 -0.34 -8.35
CA TRP A 146 -11.05 -0.97 -9.02
C TRP A 146 -11.30 -2.43 -8.63
N SER A 147 -11.24 -2.72 -7.34
CA SER A 147 -11.45 -4.07 -6.79
C SER A 147 -10.45 -5.10 -7.33
N LEU A 148 -9.26 -4.65 -7.73
CA LEU A 148 -8.14 -5.55 -8.00
C LEU A 148 -7.75 -6.23 -6.68
N MET A 149 -7.92 -7.55 -6.65
CA MET A 149 -7.44 -8.42 -5.59
C MET A 149 -6.69 -9.58 -6.25
N LEU A 150 -5.45 -9.78 -5.82
CA LEU A 150 -4.58 -10.86 -6.25
C LEU A 150 -4.23 -11.73 -5.05
N GLN A 151 -4.23 -13.04 -5.23
CA GLN A 151 -3.84 -14.01 -4.21
C GLN A 151 -2.76 -14.94 -4.73
N THR A 152 -1.92 -15.41 -3.81
CA THR A 152 -0.92 -16.44 -4.05
C THR A 152 -0.96 -17.46 -2.93
N HIS A 153 -0.61 -18.70 -3.27
CA HIS A 153 -0.46 -19.83 -2.35
C HIS A 153 0.92 -20.51 -2.53
N ASP A 154 1.85 -19.87 -3.24
CA ASP A 154 3.16 -20.42 -3.60
C ASP A 154 4.32 -19.43 -3.38
N GLY A 155 4.11 -18.43 -2.52
CA GLY A 155 5.08 -17.39 -2.19
C GLY A 155 5.19 -16.31 -3.27
N GLY A 156 4.15 -16.15 -4.08
CA GLY A 156 4.07 -15.17 -5.16
C GLY A 156 4.76 -15.59 -6.45
N LYS A 157 5.08 -16.89 -6.62
CA LYS A 157 5.53 -17.42 -7.92
C LYS A 157 4.38 -17.32 -8.94
N THR A 158 3.15 -17.52 -8.47
CA THR A 158 1.93 -17.26 -9.23
C THR A 158 0.98 -16.38 -8.43
N TRP A 159 0.31 -15.46 -9.13
CA TRP A 159 -0.70 -14.56 -8.58
C TRP A 159 -1.99 -14.70 -9.38
N ALA A 160 -3.05 -15.15 -8.74
CA ALA A 160 -4.37 -15.30 -9.34
C ALA A 160 -5.28 -14.14 -8.93
N ARG A 161 -6.10 -13.66 -9.87
CA ARG A 161 -7.10 -12.63 -9.56
C ARG A 161 -8.31 -13.24 -8.86
N THR A 162 -8.72 -12.65 -7.76
CA THR A 162 -9.93 -13.03 -7.02
C THR A 162 -11.12 -12.21 -7.51
N THR A 163 -12.24 -12.89 -7.81
CA THR A 163 -13.48 -12.22 -8.19
C THR A 163 -14.27 -11.88 -6.94
N LEU A 164 -14.47 -10.58 -6.69
CA LEU A 164 -15.23 -10.10 -5.56
C LEU A 164 -16.73 -10.03 -5.85
N PRO A 165 -17.59 -10.20 -4.83
CA PRO A 165 -19.01 -9.94 -4.99
C PRO A 165 -19.28 -8.47 -5.30
N LYS A 166 -20.50 -8.15 -5.69
CA LYS A 166 -20.93 -6.77 -5.87
C LYS A 166 -21.14 -6.11 -4.50
N PRO A 167 -20.73 -4.85 -4.31
CA PRO A 167 -21.08 -4.13 -3.10
C PRO A 167 -22.61 -3.94 -3.02
N PRO A 168 -23.19 -3.83 -1.82
CA PRO A 168 -24.60 -3.48 -1.62
C PRO A 168 -25.04 -2.28 -2.46
N GLY A 169 -26.10 -2.44 -3.25
CA GLY A 169 -26.60 -1.41 -4.17
C GLY A 169 -25.76 -1.16 -5.43
N GLY A 170 -24.68 -1.90 -5.64
CA GLY A 170 -23.77 -1.76 -6.79
C GLY A 170 -24.07 -2.74 -7.94
N GLY A 171 -23.77 -2.31 -9.18
CA GLY A 171 -23.94 -3.13 -10.38
C GLY A 171 -22.77 -4.10 -10.65
N LYS A 172 -21.58 -3.82 -10.13
CA LYS A 172 -20.33 -4.57 -10.30
C LYS A 172 -19.37 -4.30 -9.13
N ALA A 173 -18.35 -5.14 -8.94
CA ALA A 173 -17.24 -4.87 -8.02
C ALA A 173 -16.28 -3.86 -8.64
N ASP A 174 -16.30 -2.62 -8.14
CA ASP A 174 -15.50 -1.51 -8.66
C ASP A 174 -14.99 -0.55 -7.57
N ARG A 175 -15.06 -0.96 -6.30
CA ARG A 175 -14.55 -0.18 -5.16
C ARG A 175 -13.04 -0.31 -5.07
N ASN A 176 -12.34 0.79 -4.81
CA ASN A 176 -10.93 0.75 -4.46
C ASN A 176 -10.73 0.08 -3.10
N LEU A 177 -9.69 -0.76 -3.01
CA LEU A 177 -9.33 -1.53 -1.82
C LEU A 177 -8.02 -0.99 -1.27
N TYR A 178 -8.04 -0.40 -0.06
CA TYR A 178 -6.91 0.40 0.43
C TYR A 178 -5.95 -0.38 1.32
N HIS A 179 -6.45 -1.05 2.36
CA HIS A 179 -5.59 -1.71 3.35
C HIS A 179 -6.13 -3.09 3.69
N VAL A 180 -5.29 -4.13 3.54
CA VAL A 180 -5.59 -5.51 3.94
C VAL A 180 -4.86 -5.85 5.24
N PHE A 181 -5.59 -6.44 6.20
CA PHE A 181 -5.06 -6.84 7.50
C PHE A 181 -5.78 -8.10 8.02
N ALA A 182 -5.20 -8.77 9.02
CA ALA A 182 -5.76 -9.96 9.64
C ALA A 182 -5.98 -9.77 11.15
N ASP A 183 -6.95 -10.49 11.70
CA ASP A 183 -7.07 -10.66 13.15
C ASP A 183 -6.32 -11.90 13.66
N ALA A 184 -6.32 -12.08 14.99
CA ALA A 184 -5.68 -13.22 15.63
C ALA A 184 -6.36 -14.58 15.33
N ALA A 185 -7.58 -14.57 14.81
CA ALA A 185 -8.31 -15.75 14.37
C ALA A 185 -8.11 -16.04 12.86
N HIS A 186 -7.19 -15.32 12.21
CA HIS A 186 -6.89 -15.40 10.78
C HIS A 186 -8.03 -14.95 9.85
N ALA A 187 -9.05 -14.27 10.37
CA ALA A 187 -10.00 -13.59 9.51
C ALA A 187 -9.31 -12.38 8.85
N LEU A 188 -9.62 -12.18 7.58
CA LEU A 188 -9.02 -11.13 6.76
C LEU A 188 -10.01 -10.00 6.56
N TYR A 189 -9.49 -8.79 6.57
CA TYR A 189 -10.26 -7.56 6.45
C TYR A 189 -9.64 -6.66 5.40
N VAL A 190 -10.48 -5.93 4.66
CA VAL A 190 -10.03 -4.91 3.70
C VAL A 190 -10.80 -3.62 3.89
N ALA A 191 -10.11 -2.54 4.24
CA ALA A 191 -10.67 -1.19 4.25
C ALA A 191 -10.90 -0.72 2.80
N SER A 192 -12.09 -0.15 2.52
CA SER A 192 -12.47 0.24 1.16
C SER A 192 -13.31 1.52 1.12
N GLU A 193 -13.67 1.94 -0.09
CA GLU A 193 -14.49 3.12 -0.33
C GLU A 193 -15.89 3.03 0.29
N GLN A 194 -16.52 4.20 0.47
CA GLN A 194 -17.92 4.32 0.89
C GLN A 194 -18.25 3.70 2.26
N GLY A 195 -17.31 3.72 3.19
CA GLY A 195 -17.52 3.23 4.56
C GLY A 195 -17.65 1.72 4.64
N MET A 196 -17.02 0.99 3.71
CA MET A 196 -17.15 -0.46 3.60
C MET A 196 -15.88 -1.17 4.05
N VAL A 197 -16.07 -2.28 4.76
CA VAL A 197 -15.01 -3.24 5.09
C VAL A 197 -15.37 -4.56 4.41
N LEU A 198 -14.46 -5.15 3.64
CA LEU A 198 -14.64 -6.52 3.19
C LEU A 198 -14.08 -7.47 4.25
N LYS A 199 -14.73 -8.62 4.46
CA LYS A 199 -14.24 -9.68 5.34
C LYS A 199 -14.20 -11.02 4.63
N SER A 200 -13.15 -11.80 4.90
CA SER A 200 -13.07 -13.23 4.61
C SER A 200 -12.73 -14.00 5.89
N ALA A 201 -13.31 -15.19 6.03
CA ALA A 201 -13.02 -16.11 7.13
C ALA A 201 -12.38 -17.43 6.64
N ASP A 202 -12.03 -17.51 5.36
CA ASP A 202 -11.59 -18.73 4.67
C ASP A 202 -10.34 -18.48 3.81
N GLY A 203 -9.41 -17.69 4.33
CA GLY A 203 -8.13 -17.40 3.67
C GLY A 203 -8.26 -16.54 2.41
N GLY A 204 -9.36 -15.80 2.26
CA GLY A 204 -9.61 -14.92 1.13
C GLY A 204 -10.31 -15.60 -0.04
N THR A 205 -10.82 -16.83 0.14
CA THR A 205 -11.58 -17.54 -0.88
C THR A 205 -12.94 -16.87 -1.14
N ASN A 206 -13.66 -16.54 -0.06
CA ASN A 206 -14.94 -15.85 -0.12
C ASN A 206 -14.88 -14.54 0.68
N TRP A 207 -15.52 -13.51 0.14
CA TRP A 207 -15.55 -12.16 0.72
C TRP A 207 -16.98 -11.68 0.89
N THR A 208 -17.22 -10.91 1.95
CA THR A 208 -18.50 -10.23 2.21
C THR A 208 -18.25 -8.77 2.53
N TYR A 209 -19.08 -7.87 1.99
CA TYR A 209 -19.06 -6.45 2.33
C TYR A 209 -19.83 -6.19 3.63
N LEU A 210 -19.18 -5.49 4.56
CA LEU A 210 -19.70 -5.10 5.87
C LEU A 210 -19.76 -3.57 5.94
N PRO A 211 -20.95 -2.96 5.99
CA PRO A 211 -21.08 -1.51 6.11
C PRO A 211 -20.79 -1.06 7.54
N THR A 212 -19.95 -0.02 7.70
CA THR A 212 -19.73 0.60 9.01
C THR A 212 -20.85 1.56 9.41
N GLY A 213 -21.77 1.87 8.48
CA GLY A 213 -22.75 2.95 8.59
C GLY A 213 -22.20 4.32 8.14
N GLY A 214 -20.89 4.43 7.93
CA GLY A 214 -20.24 5.59 7.34
C GLY A 214 -20.41 5.69 5.83
N LYS A 215 -20.09 6.86 5.26
CA LYS A 215 -20.06 7.09 3.81
C LYS A 215 -18.67 7.49 3.28
N GLY A 216 -17.74 7.84 4.17
CA GLY A 216 -16.39 8.23 3.82
C GLY A 216 -15.51 7.04 3.46
N THR A 217 -14.50 7.25 2.64
CA THR A 217 -13.52 6.21 2.32
C THR A 217 -12.70 5.85 3.56
N LEU A 218 -12.57 4.56 3.82
CA LEU A 218 -11.67 4.01 4.83
C LEU A 218 -10.32 3.71 4.18
N TRP A 219 -9.24 4.18 4.78
CA TRP A 219 -7.89 4.04 4.24
C TRP A 219 -7.04 3.05 5.01
N SER A 220 -7.24 2.92 6.32
CA SER A 220 -6.48 1.99 7.17
C SER A 220 -7.38 1.27 8.15
N GLY A 221 -6.87 0.17 8.68
CA GLY A 221 -7.53 -0.65 9.68
C GLY A 221 -6.55 -1.53 10.42
N VAL A 222 -6.88 -1.86 11.66
CA VAL A 222 -6.05 -2.65 12.56
C VAL A 222 -6.91 -3.58 13.42
N ALA A 223 -6.43 -4.80 13.63
CA ALA A 223 -6.94 -5.68 14.66
C ALA A 223 -6.19 -5.42 15.97
N MET A 224 -6.93 -5.07 17.02
CA MET A 224 -6.40 -4.82 18.35
C MET A 224 -6.15 -6.14 19.09
N PRO A 225 -5.20 -6.17 20.07
CA PRO A 225 -4.94 -7.37 20.87
C PRO A 225 -6.15 -7.88 21.67
N ASP A 226 -7.09 -6.99 22.00
CA ASP A 226 -8.35 -7.32 22.68
C ASP A 226 -9.43 -7.89 21.73
N GLY A 227 -9.10 -8.11 20.46
CA GLY A 227 -10.00 -8.64 19.43
C GLY A 227 -10.88 -7.60 18.75
N ARG A 228 -10.80 -6.31 19.15
CA ARG A 228 -11.52 -5.25 18.41
C ARG A 228 -10.91 -5.04 17.04
N ILE A 229 -11.76 -4.75 16.07
CA ILE A 229 -11.36 -4.25 14.75
C ILE A 229 -11.60 -2.75 14.73
N VAL A 230 -10.60 -1.97 14.35
CA VAL A 230 -10.71 -0.51 14.20
C VAL A 230 -10.36 -0.13 12.77
N VAL A 231 -11.17 0.72 12.15
CA VAL A 231 -10.95 1.22 10.79
C VAL A 231 -11.12 2.74 10.76
N GLY A 232 -10.33 3.41 9.93
CA GLY A 232 -10.38 4.86 9.82
C GLY A 232 -9.92 5.37 8.46
N GLY A 233 -10.15 6.66 8.20
CA GLY A 233 -9.79 7.23 6.91
C GLY A 233 -10.18 8.68 6.75
N LEU A 234 -10.86 8.96 5.64
CA LEU A 234 -11.19 10.28 5.15
C LEU A 234 -11.89 11.13 6.22
N LEU A 235 -11.46 12.39 6.37
CA LEU A 235 -12.05 13.41 7.26
C LEU A 235 -12.13 12.99 8.73
N GLY A 236 -11.15 12.21 9.21
CA GLY A 236 -11.09 11.77 10.60
C GLY A 236 -12.12 10.70 10.94
N SER A 237 -12.74 10.06 9.95
CA SER A 237 -13.68 8.97 10.20
C SER A 237 -12.99 7.81 10.93
N LEU A 238 -13.64 7.29 11.97
CA LEU A 238 -13.11 6.22 12.82
C LEU A 238 -14.28 5.36 13.32
N TYR A 239 -14.16 4.04 13.14
CA TYR A 239 -15.18 3.06 13.52
C TYR A 239 -14.51 1.88 14.20
N GLN A 240 -15.21 1.26 15.14
CA GLN A 240 -14.76 0.04 15.80
C GLN A 240 -15.84 -1.04 15.80
N SER A 241 -15.40 -2.29 15.85
CA SER A 241 -16.23 -3.48 16.01
C SER A 241 -15.61 -4.40 17.06
N SER A 242 -16.44 -5.05 17.87
CA SER A 242 -16.03 -6.05 18.87
C SER A 242 -16.57 -7.45 18.57
N ASP A 243 -17.26 -7.63 17.44
CA ASP A 243 -17.90 -8.88 17.02
C ASP A 243 -17.41 -9.35 15.64
N GLY A 244 -16.16 -9.00 15.32
CA GLY A 244 -15.51 -9.39 14.07
C GLY A 244 -16.11 -8.73 12.83
N GLY A 245 -16.69 -7.53 12.95
CA GLY A 245 -17.24 -6.72 11.88
C GLY A 245 -18.74 -6.88 11.63
N ALA A 246 -19.45 -7.67 12.44
CA ALA A 246 -20.90 -7.86 12.29
C ALA A 246 -21.68 -6.60 12.67
N SER A 247 -21.20 -5.84 13.65
CA SER A 247 -21.68 -4.50 13.98
C SER A 247 -20.52 -3.51 14.16
N TRP A 248 -20.81 -2.24 13.87
CA TRP A 248 -19.84 -1.14 13.93
C TRP A 248 -20.38 0.02 14.75
N THR A 249 -19.50 0.64 15.53
CA THR A 249 -19.79 1.84 16.31
C THR A 249 -18.82 2.94 15.88
N ALA A 250 -19.35 4.14 15.61
CA ALA A 250 -18.52 5.32 15.33
C ALA A 250 -17.79 5.75 16.61
N VAL A 251 -16.51 6.12 16.45
CA VAL A 251 -15.68 6.67 17.52
C VAL A 251 -15.45 8.15 17.24
N ASP A 252 -15.66 9.02 18.23
CA ASP A 252 -15.29 10.43 18.12
C ASP A 252 -13.76 10.56 18.08
N SER A 253 -13.22 10.75 16.88
CA SER A 253 -11.78 10.90 16.64
C SER A 253 -11.24 12.25 17.08
N ARG A 254 -12.10 13.22 17.41
CA ARG A 254 -11.75 14.60 17.77
C ARG A 254 -10.90 15.34 16.73
N THR A 255 -10.96 14.92 15.47
CA THR A 255 -10.25 15.54 14.36
C THR A 255 -11.08 15.48 13.08
N ARG A 256 -10.72 16.35 12.13
CA ARG A 256 -11.18 16.28 10.73
C ARG A 256 -10.05 16.01 9.75
N SER A 257 -8.80 15.90 10.22
CA SER A 257 -7.70 15.43 9.37
C SER A 257 -7.92 13.97 9.05
N SER A 258 -7.70 13.60 7.79
CA SER A 258 -7.81 12.20 7.38
C SER A 258 -6.73 11.36 8.04
N ILE A 259 -7.13 10.16 8.48
CA ILE A 259 -6.27 9.16 9.08
C ILE A 259 -5.68 8.33 7.93
N THR A 260 -4.36 8.30 7.82
CA THR A 260 -3.63 7.55 6.78
C THR A 260 -3.24 6.17 7.26
N ASP A 261 -2.94 6.03 8.55
CA ASP A 261 -2.54 4.75 9.13
C ASP A 261 -3.00 4.59 10.59
N LEU A 262 -3.21 3.34 11.00
CA LEU A 262 -3.65 2.91 12.32
C LEU A 262 -2.81 1.71 12.77
N MET A 263 -2.32 1.74 14.00
CA MET A 263 -1.59 0.63 14.59
C MET A 263 -1.95 0.40 16.06
N ALA A 264 -1.80 -0.84 16.50
CA ALA A 264 -1.82 -1.18 17.91
C ALA A 264 -0.46 -0.85 18.54
N ALA A 265 -0.50 -0.14 19.67
CA ALA A 265 0.65 0.17 20.51
C ALA A 265 0.41 -0.43 21.90
N GLY A 266 0.82 -1.70 22.07
CA GLY A 266 0.32 -2.52 23.17
C GLY A 266 -1.20 -2.66 23.05
N ASP A 267 -1.92 -2.44 24.15
CA ASP A 267 -3.39 -2.46 24.18
C ASP A 267 -4.04 -1.12 23.75
N GLY A 268 -3.23 -0.12 23.40
CA GLY A 268 -3.68 1.19 22.94
C GLY A 268 -3.68 1.31 21.41
N LEU A 269 -4.47 2.24 20.88
CA LEU A 269 -4.50 2.59 19.46
C LEU A 269 -3.65 3.83 19.21
N VAL A 270 -2.85 3.81 18.14
CA VAL A 270 -2.22 5.01 17.58
C VAL A 270 -2.70 5.16 16.14
N GLY A 271 -3.07 6.38 15.76
CA GLY A 271 -3.34 6.75 14.37
C GLY A 271 -2.47 7.92 13.94
N VAL A 272 -2.14 7.95 12.66
CA VAL A 272 -1.44 9.08 12.04
C VAL A 272 -2.18 9.55 10.82
N GLY A 273 -1.88 10.77 10.36
CA GLY A 273 -2.63 11.34 9.25
C GLY A 273 -2.02 12.58 8.63
N LEU A 274 -2.84 13.19 7.78
CA LEU A 274 -2.52 14.43 7.09
C LEU A 274 -2.38 15.60 8.08
N ASP A 275 -1.69 16.67 7.65
CA ASP A 275 -1.48 17.89 8.45
C ASP A 275 -0.85 17.58 9.82
N GLY A 276 0.10 16.62 9.86
CA GLY A 276 0.80 16.23 11.09
C GLY A 276 -0.07 15.57 12.17
N LEU A 277 -1.23 14.99 11.82
CA LEU A 277 -2.13 14.36 12.78
C LEU A 277 -1.44 13.20 13.52
N VAL A 278 -1.48 13.23 14.85
CA VAL A 278 -1.18 12.09 15.71
C VAL A 278 -2.35 11.88 16.66
N LEU A 279 -2.95 10.70 16.57
CA LEU A 279 -4.10 10.25 17.33
C LEU A 279 -3.67 9.14 18.28
N LYS A 280 -4.08 9.18 19.55
CA LYS A 280 -3.77 8.14 20.54
C LYS A 280 -5.00 7.82 21.39
N GLN A 281 -5.26 6.53 21.60
CA GLN A 281 -6.27 6.06 22.54
C GLN A 281 -5.64 5.00 23.44
N ARG A 282 -5.62 5.25 24.75
CA ARG A 282 -5.11 4.26 25.73
C ARG A 282 -6.10 3.10 25.86
N ALA A 283 -5.60 1.95 26.29
CA ALA A 283 -6.43 0.79 26.60
C ALA A 283 -7.56 1.17 27.58
N GLY A 284 -8.80 0.80 27.25
CA GLY A 284 -9.99 1.09 28.05
C GLY A 284 -10.41 2.57 28.09
N ALA A 285 -9.67 3.49 27.46
CA ALA A 285 -10.06 4.90 27.42
C ALA A 285 -11.26 5.12 26.49
N ALA A 286 -12.29 5.80 26.99
CA ALA A 286 -13.47 6.14 26.19
C ALA A 286 -13.20 7.22 25.13
N THR A 287 -12.15 8.02 25.31
CA THR A 287 -11.84 9.17 24.46
C THR A 287 -10.46 9.06 23.84
N VAL A 288 -10.35 9.65 22.66
CA VAL A 288 -9.12 9.78 21.90
C VAL A 288 -8.39 11.09 22.29
N GLU A 289 -7.07 11.04 22.39
CA GLU A 289 -6.16 12.19 22.47
C GLU A 289 -5.66 12.53 21.05
N VAL A 290 -5.72 13.81 20.66
CA VAL A 290 -5.26 14.29 19.36
C VAL A 290 -4.19 15.35 19.55
N ALA A 291 -3.10 15.19 18.82
CA ALA A 291 -2.04 16.17 18.68
C ALA A 291 -1.78 16.45 17.19
N GLN A 292 -1.26 17.64 16.91
CA GLN A 292 -0.78 18.02 15.59
C GLN A 292 0.72 18.31 15.72
N ARG A 293 1.53 17.72 14.85
CA ARG A 293 2.96 18.03 14.79
C ARG A 293 3.19 19.49 14.42
N PRO A 294 4.22 20.16 15.00
CA PRO A 294 4.55 21.55 14.65
C PRO A 294 4.92 21.74 13.17
N ASP A 295 5.58 20.76 12.57
CA ASP A 295 5.98 20.78 11.15
C ASP A 295 4.84 20.44 10.18
N ARG A 296 3.71 19.94 10.70
CA ARG A 296 2.53 19.53 9.91
C ARG A 296 2.83 18.52 8.80
N ALA A 297 3.92 17.77 8.93
CA ALA A 297 4.33 16.78 7.92
C ALA A 297 3.19 15.80 7.63
N THR A 298 2.98 15.48 6.34
CA THR A 298 1.95 14.52 5.92
C THR A 298 2.40 13.10 6.28
N LEU A 299 1.88 12.56 7.38
CA LEU A 299 2.25 11.22 7.84
C LEU A 299 1.57 10.17 6.96
N THR A 300 2.33 9.15 6.55
CA THR A 300 1.90 8.08 5.65
C THR A 300 1.78 6.75 6.37
N ALA A 301 2.71 6.47 7.31
CA ALA A 301 2.70 5.25 8.11
C ALA A 301 3.30 5.48 9.50
N ALA A 302 2.92 4.62 10.44
CA ALA A 302 3.53 4.57 11.76
C ALA A 302 3.88 3.13 12.14
N LEU A 303 5.06 2.95 12.75
CA LEU A 303 5.53 1.64 13.19
C LEU A 303 5.83 1.67 14.70
N PRO A 304 5.46 0.65 15.49
CA PRO A 304 5.82 0.60 16.90
C PRO A 304 7.35 0.63 17.06
N GLY A 305 7.89 1.64 17.74
CA GLY A 305 9.31 1.70 18.12
C GLY A 305 9.58 1.09 19.49
N LYS A 306 10.86 0.82 19.79
CA LYS A 306 11.26 0.39 21.14
C LYS A 306 10.97 1.50 22.14
N GLY A 307 10.51 1.11 23.34
CA GLY A 307 10.17 2.06 24.41
C GLY A 307 8.82 2.74 24.26
N GLY A 308 7.97 2.33 23.31
CA GLY A 308 6.59 2.80 23.17
C GLY A 308 6.42 4.08 22.36
N THR A 309 7.52 4.68 21.89
CA THR A 309 7.46 5.81 20.95
C THR A 309 7.35 5.28 19.52
N PRO A 310 6.37 5.73 18.73
CA PRO A 310 6.23 5.30 17.36
C PRO A 310 7.28 5.93 16.44
N MET A 311 7.80 5.15 15.49
CA MET A 311 8.50 5.66 14.32
C MET A 311 7.47 6.19 13.33
N LEU A 312 7.75 7.35 12.73
CA LEU A 312 6.82 8.04 11.85
C LEU A 312 7.44 8.21 10.46
N PHE A 313 6.66 7.88 9.44
CA PHE A 313 7.04 7.99 8.04
C PHE A 313 6.11 8.98 7.35
N SER A 314 6.64 9.75 6.39
CA SER A 314 5.91 10.83 5.74
C SER A 314 6.28 11.01 4.27
N GLN A 315 5.58 11.95 3.63
CA GLN A 315 5.97 12.49 2.32
C GLN A 315 7.35 13.16 2.31
N ASP A 316 7.88 13.51 3.47
CA ASP A 316 9.19 14.13 3.65
C ASP A 316 10.24 13.12 4.15
N GLY A 317 9.88 11.84 4.26
CA GLY A 317 10.74 10.72 4.62
C GLY A 317 10.62 10.23 6.06
N VAL A 318 11.74 9.84 6.67
CA VAL A 318 11.76 9.32 8.05
C VAL A 318 11.73 10.51 9.00
N LEU A 319 10.69 10.59 9.81
CA LEU A 319 10.59 11.65 10.82
C LEU A 319 11.15 11.16 12.14
N THR A 320 12.03 11.96 12.72
CA THR A 320 12.33 11.82 14.14
C THR A 320 11.05 12.09 14.93
N SER A 321 10.83 11.33 16.01
CA SER A 321 9.78 11.64 16.96
C SER A 321 9.93 13.09 17.41
N PRO A 322 8.83 13.86 17.52
CA PRO A 322 8.86 15.24 17.98
C PRO A 322 9.22 15.32 19.47
#